data_AF-A0A4V1UER4-F1
#
_entry.id   AF-A0A4V1UER4-F1
#
_cell.length_a   1.000
_cell.length_b   1.000
_cell.length_c   1.000
_cell.angle_alpha   90.00
_cell.angle_beta   90.00
_cell.angle_gamma   90.00
#
_symmetry.space_group_name_H-M   'P 1'
#
loop_
_entity.id
_entity.type
_entity.pdbx_description
1 polymer ?
#
loop_
_entity_poly.entity_id
_entity_poly.type
_entity_poly.pdbx_seq_one_letter_code
_entity_poly.pdbx_strand_id
1 'polypeptide(L)'
;MDYFRKLEELLKIERQEDQQQFSRQSESLSVNDKRANGTAWYPIAIRDTEMGRGDYLTVEVERTTHQELPHQLRFGASAIFFSNHNRSEYKVEGVITHQSGNKLKISLRTDELPDWSRDGKLGIELLFDNNSYEEMIYAIKKA
;
A
#
# COMPACT_ATOMS: atom_id res chain seq x y z
N MET A 1 -32.45 15.57 -5.86
CA MET A 1 -31.50 15.91 -4.77
C MET A 1 -31.38 14.80 -3.74
N ASP A 2 -32.44 14.07 -3.38
CA ASP A 2 -32.34 13.01 -2.36
C ASP A 2 -31.55 11.77 -2.79
N TYR A 3 -31.47 11.49 -4.10
CA TYR A 3 -30.64 10.40 -4.62
C TYR A 3 -29.16 10.54 -4.23
N PHE A 4 -28.54 11.70 -4.52
CA PHE A 4 -27.12 11.94 -4.25
C PHE A 4 -26.81 12.00 -2.75
N ARG A 5 -27.73 12.54 -1.94
CA ARG A 5 -27.60 12.51 -0.47
C ARG A 5 -27.60 11.08 0.06
N LYS A 6 -28.56 10.26 -0.39
CA LYS A 6 -28.64 8.85 0.00
C LYS A 6 -27.41 8.07 -0.47
N LEU A 7 -26.90 8.35 -1.67
CA LEU A 7 -25.69 7.73 -2.18
C LEU A 7 -24.46 8.12 -1.34
N GLU A 8 -24.33 9.39 -0.95
CA GLU A 8 -23.26 9.86 -0.06
C GLU A 8 -23.32 9.17 1.31
N GLU A 9 -24.52 9.02 1.89
CA GLU A 9 -24.71 8.32 3.17
C GLU A 9 -24.33 6.84 3.08
N LEU A 10 -24.78 6.14 2.03
CA LEU A 10 -24.42 4.74 1.83
C LEU A 10 -22.90 4.56 1.66
N LEU A 11 -22.27 5.46 0.90
CA LEU A 11 -20.83 5.43 0.67
C LEU A 11 -20.02 5.68 1.96
N LYS A 12 -20.52 6.53 2.86
CA LYS A 12 -19.92 6.73 4.19
C LYS A 12 -20.00 5.48 5.05
N ILE A 13 -21.14 4.79 5.04
CA ILE A 13 -21.33 3.52 5.77
C ILE A 13 -20.37 2.45 5.23
N GLU A 14 -20.30 2.30 3.91
CA GLU A 14 -19.38 1.35 3.25
C GLU A 14 -17.92 1.65 3.60
N ARG A 15 -17.47 2.91 3.44
CA ARG A 15 -16.11 3.33 3.81
C ARG A 15 -15.77 2.98 5.25
N GLN A 16 -16.68 3.28 6.17
CA GLN A 16 -16.46 3.06 7.60
C GLN A 16 -16.34 1.57 7.92
N GLU A 17 -17.15 0.70 7.31
CA GLU A 17 -17.04 -0.74 7.55
C GLU A 17 -15.81 -1.35 6.89
N ASP A 18 -15.49 -0.96 5.66
CA ASP A 18 -14.31 -1.49 4.98
C ASP A 18 -13.01 -1.07 5.68
N GLN A 19 -12.94 0.16 6.20
CA GLN A 19 -11.81 0.62 7.00
C GLN A 19 -11.67 -0.18 8.30
N GLN A 20 -12.78 -0.49 8.99
CA GLN A 20 -12.77 -1.30 10.21
C GLN A 20 -12.37 -2.75 9.93
N GLN A 21 -12.87 -3.34 8.84
CA GLN A 21 -12.48 -4.70 8.44
C GLN A 21 -10.99 -4.74 8.09
N PHE A 22 -10.51 -3.76 7.31
CA PHE A 22 -9.11 -3.66 6.94
C PHE A 22 -8.20 -3.51 8.17
N SER A 23 -8.56 -2.64 9.10
CA SER A 23 -7.77 -2.42 10.33
C SER A 23 -7.70 -3.70 11.17
N ARG A 24 -8.84 -4.38 11.39
CA ARG A 24 -8.90 -5.66 12.11
C ARG A 24 -8.02 -6.73 11.45
N GLN A 25 -8.03 -6.84 10.13
CA GLN A 25 -7.19 -7.80 9.41
C GLN A 25 -5.71 -7.39 9.43
N SER A 26 -5.41 -6.10 9.29
CA SER A 26 -4.02 -5.62 9.25
C SER A 26 -3.34 -5.74 10.63
N GLU A 27 -4.06 -5.51 11.72
CA GLU A 27 -3.48 -5.62 13.07
C GLU A 27 -3.34 -7.06 13.56
N SER A 28 -4.25 -7.96 13.18
CA SER A 28 -4.28 -9.34 13.67
C SER A 28 -3.38 -10.31 12.91
N LEU A 29 -3.11 -10.04 11.62
CA LEU A 29 -2.40 -10.97 10.74
C LEU A 29 -0.88 -10.78 10.78
N SER A 30 -0.15 -11.90 10.83
CA SER A 30 1.30 -11.86 10.66
C SER A 30 1.68 -11.49 9.23
N VAL A 31 2.92 -11.03 9.01
CA VAL A 31 3.41 -10.73 7.65
C VAL A 31 3.32 -11.94 6.71
N ASN A 32 3.45 -13.16 7.25
CA ASN A 32 3.34 -14.39 6.49
C ASN A 32 1.89 -14.65 6.04
N ASP A 33 0.92 -14.37 6.92
CA ASP A 33 -0.51 -14.50 6.60
C ASP A 33 -0.94 -13.43 5.59
N LYS A 34 -0.46 -12.19 5.75
CA LYS A 34 -0.69 -11.10 4.79
C LYS A 34 -0.12 -11.44 3.41
N ARG A 35 1.05 -12.09 3.35
CA ARG A 35 1.60 -12.62 2.11
C ARG A 35 0.73 -13.72 1.51
N ALA A 36 0.28 -14.68 2.32
CA ALA A 36 -0.59 -15.76 1.87
C ALA A 36 -1.92 -15.24 1.30
N ASN A 37 -2.46 -14.18 1.90
CA ASN A 37 -3.68 -13.49 1.46
C ASN A 37 -3.45 -12.52 0.29
N GLY A 38 -2.19 -12.36 -0.15
CA GLY A 38 -1.83 -11.51 -1.29
C GLY A 38 -1.85 -10.01 -1.01
N THR A 39 -1.93 -9.58 0.26
CA THR A 39 -1.92 -8.16 0.64
C THR A 39 -0.52 -7.62 0.93
N ALA A 40 0.49 -8.49 1.00
CA ALA A 40 1.88 -8.11 1.20
C ALA A 40 2.87 -8.91 0.33
N TRP A 41 3.96 -8.27 -0.06
CA TRP A 41 5.19 -8.91 -0.53
C TRP A 41 6.22 -8.94 0.59
N TYR A 42 6.70 -10.14 0.94
CA TYR A 42 7.75 -10.35 1.95
C TYR A 42 8.41 -11.72 1.79
N PRO A 43 9.75 -11.86 1.85
CA PRO A 43 10.73 -10.79 1.81
C PRO A 43 10.86 -10.19 0.40
N ILE A 44 11.34 -8.94 0.35
CA ILE A 44 11.77 -8.28 -0.88
C ILE A 44 13.23 -7.85 -0.78
N ALA A 45 13.86 -7.63 -1.94
CA ALA A 45 15.17 -7.00 -2.05
C ALA A 45 15.04 -5.67 -2.82
N ILE A 46 15.72 -4.64 -2.35
CA ILE A 46 15.89 -3.39 -3.12
C ILE A 46 16.85 -3.68 -4.27
N ARG A 47 16.46 -3.30 -5.49
CA ARG A 47 17.25 -3.45 -6.72
C ARG A 47 17.83 -2.14 -7.19
N ASP A 48 17.07 -1.06 -7.05
CA ASP A 48 17.48 0.28 -7.47
C ASP A 48 16.73 1.35 -6.67
N THR A 49 17.29 2.55 -6.67
CA THR A 49 16.67 3.75 -6.11
C THR A 49 16.96 4.95 -6.99
N GLU A 50 15.91 5.66 -7.37
CA GLU A 50 16.00 6.83 -8.24
C GLU A 50 15.15 7.97 -7.71
N MET A 51 15.58 9.20 -7.96
CA MET A 51 14.75 10.38 -7.69
C MET A 51 13.61 10.41 -8.71
N GLY A 52 12.39 10.32 -8.19
CA GLY A 52 11.17 10.31 -8.98
C GLY A 52 10.62 11.71 -9.25
N ARG A 53 9.35 11.77 -9.66
CA ARG A 53 8.65 13.05 -9.87
C ARG A 53 8.35 13.73 -8.54
N GLY A 54 8.57 15.04 -8.47
CA GLY A 54 8.26 15.85 -7.29
C GLY A 54 9.20 15.58 -6.11
N ASP A 55 10.46 15.24 -6.41
CA ASP A 55 11.52 14.95 -5.44
C ASP A 55 11.24 13.78 -4.48
N TYR A 56 10.23 12.96 -4.80
CA TYR A 56 9.97 11.72 -4.09
C TYR A 56 10.90 10.60 -4.51
N LEU A 57 11.44 9.87 -3.54
CA LEU A 57 12.27 8.69 -3.79
C LEU A 57 11.46 7.55 -4.38
N THR A 58 11.89 7.04 -5.53
CA THR A 58 11.35 5.81 -6.12
C THR A 58 12.29 4.64 -5.83
N VAL A 59 11.75 3.57 -5.28
CA VAL A 59 12.48 2.36 -4.92
C VAL A 59 12.00 1.20 -5.80
N GLU A 60 12.90 0.63 -6.59
CA GLU A 60 12.64 -0.63 -7.29
C GLU A 60 12.95 -1.80 -6.35
N VAL A 61 11.98 -2.69 -6.20
CA VAL A 61 12.09 -3.87 -5.36
C VAL A 61 11.73 -5.12 -6.13
N GLU A 62 12.20 -6.25 -5.64
CA GLU A 62 11.89 -7.56 -6.20
C GLU A 62 11.54 -8.55 -5.08
N ARG A 63 10.47 -9.34 -5.28
CA ARG A 63 10.17 -10.47 -4.39
C ARG A 63 11.14 -11.62 -4.64
N THR A 64 11.91 -11.99 -3.61
CA THR A 64 12.97 -12.99 -3.73
C THR A 64 12.47 -14.43 -3.58
N THR A 65 11.31 -14.61 -2.96
CA THR A 65 10.66 -15.91 -2.74
C THR A 65 9.15 -15.79 -2.92
N HIS A 66 8.44 -16.93 -2.94
CA HIS A 66 6.98 -16.98 -3.04
C HIS A 66 6.42 -16.25 -4.27
N GLN A 67 7.10 -16.38 -5.40
CA GLN A 67 6.77 -15.71 -6.65
C GLN A 67 5.49 -16.28 -7.29
N GLU A 68 5.13 -17.49 -6.94
CA GLU A 68 3.92 -18.18 -7.34
C GLU A 68 2.66 -17.66 -6.63
N LEU A 69 2.80 -16.94 -5.50
CA LEU A 69 1.64 -16.46 -4.75
C LEU A 69 0.95 -15.29 -5.48
N PRO A 70 -0.38 -15.34 -5.65
CA PRO A 70 -1.14 -14.22 -6.18
C PRO A 70 -1.13 -13.06 -5.18
N HIS A 71 -1.26 -11.84 -5.70
CA HIS A 71 -1.27 -10.65 -4.88
C HIS A 71 -2.18 -9.57 -5.45
N GLN A 72 -2.55 -8.62 -4.60
CA GLN A 72 -3.44 -7.51 -4.92
C GLN A 72 -2.68 -6.19 -5.18
N LEU A 73 -1.34 -6.21 -5.02
CA LEU A 73 -0.47 -5.06 -5.32
C LEU A 73 -0.58 -4.70 -6.80
N ARG A 74 -1.00 -3.46 -7.07
CA ARG A 74 -1.27 -2.93 -8.41
C ARG A 74 -0.80 -1.49 -8.54
N PHE A 75 -0.60 -1.04 -9.77
CA PHE A 75 -0.31 0.36 -10.06
C PHE A 75 -1.36 1.30 -9.43
N GLY A 76 -0.89 2.38 -8.82
CA GLY A 76 -1.72 3.40 -8.16
C GLY A 76 -2.19 3.04 -6.75
N ALA A 77 -2.01 1.80 -6.29
CA ALA A 77 -2.41 1.43 -4.93
C ALA A 77 -1.46 2.07 -3.89
N SER A 78 -2.08 2.55 -2.80
CA SER A 78 -1.34 3.01 -1.62
C SER A 78 -0.76 1.80 -0.89
N ALA A 79 0.49 1.94 -0.44
CA ALA A 79 1.21 0.86 0.22
C ALA A 79 2.21 1.40 1.25
N ILE A 80 2.64 0.55 2.17
CA ILE A 80 3.76 0.80 3.07
C ILE A 80 4.97 -0.02 2.64
N PHE A 81 6.12 0.63 2.58
CA PHE A 81 7.42 -0.03 2.61
C PHE A 81 7.85 -0.17 4.07
N PHE A 82 8.20 -1.37 4.52
CA PHE A 82 8.47 -1.63 5.93
C PHE A 82 9.64 -2.59 6.16
N SER A 83 10.20 -2.58 7.37
CA SER A 83 11.07 -3.64 7.89
C SER A 83 10.35 -4.47 8.96
N ASN A 84 10.49 -5.79 8.90
CA ASN A 84 9.89 -6.70 9.87
C ASN A 84 10.66 -6.76 11.21
N HIS A 85 11.76 -6.00 11.38
CA HIS A 85 12.47 -5.93 12.67
C HIS A 85 11.71 -5.08 13.71
N ASN A 86 11.19 -3.91 13.31
CA ASN A 86 10.28 -3.10 14.14
C ASN A 86 9.23 -2.44 13.25
N ARG A 87 8.17 -3.18 12.93
CA ARG A 87 7.19 -2.77 11.91
C ARG A 87 6.35 -1.54 12.28
N SER A 88 6.23 -1.25 13.57
CA SER A 88 5.45 -0.10 14.07
C SER A 88 6.14 1.22 13.75
N GLU A 89 7.47 1.24 13.81
CA GLU A 89 8.30 2.43 13.58
C GLU A 89 8.97 2.41 12.19
N TYR A 90 9.40 1.24 11.72
CA TYR A 90 10.14 1.09 10.47
C TYR A 90 9.19 0.85 9.31
N LYS A 91 8.43 1.90 8.99
CA LYS A 91 7.52 1.94 7.85
C LYS A 91 7.48 3.33 7.23
N VAL A 92 7.34 3.40 5.91
CA VAL A 92 7.11 4.63 5.16
C VAL A 92 6.00 4.37 4.14
N GLU A 93 5.06 5.30 4.05
CA GLU A 93 3.96 5.24 3.09
C GLU A 93 4.43 5.68 1.69
N GLY A 94 3.82 5.06 0.69
CA GLY A 94 4.07 5.36 -0.71
C GLY A 94 2.96 4.88 -1.63
N VAL A 95 3.18 5.09 -2.92
CA VAL A 95 2.26 4.68 -3.99
C VAL A 95 3.02 3.78 -4.95
N ILE A 96 2.40 2.66 -5.33
CA ILE A 96 2.96 1.74 -6.32
C ILE A 96 2.91 2.42 -7.70
N THR A 97 4.07 2.72 -8.27
CA THR A 97 4.20 3.40 -9.57
C THR A 97 4.48 2.44 -10.72
N HIS A 98 4.85 1.20 -10.43
CA HIS A 98 4.99 0.16 -11.44
C HIS A 98 4.88 -1.22 -10.79
N GLN A 99 4.25 -2.17 -11.47
CA GLN A 99 4.28 -3.58 -11.08
C GLN A 99 4.40 -4.43 -12.35
N SER A 100 5.38 -5.33 -12.38
CA SER A 100 5.60 -6.23 -13.50
C SER A 100 6.28 -7.51 -13.00
N GLY A 101 5.58 -8.64 -13.15
CA GLY A 101 6.06 -9.93 -12.67
C GLY A 101 6.42 -9.89 -11.19
N ASN A 102 7.71 -10.08 -10.91
CA ASN A 102 8.26 -10.10 -9.54
C ASN A 102 8.86 -8.76 -9.09
N LYS A 103 8.80 -7.75 -9.96
CA LYS A 103 9.34 -6.42 -9.70
C LYS A 103 8.22 -5.41 -9.48
N LEU A 104 8.51 -4.46 -8.61
CA LEU A 104 7.61 -3.36 -8.29
C LEU A 104 8.43 -2.10 -8.05
N LYS A 105 7.92 -0.95 -8.48
CA LYS A 105 8.42 0.36 -8.07
C LYS A 105 7.41 1.02 -7.14
N ILE A 106 7.90 1.54 -6.03
CA ILE A 106 7.12 2.33 -5.07
C ILE A 106 7.73 3.72 -4.96
N SER A 107 6.91 4.75 -5.08
CA SER A 107 7.29 6.13 -4.79
C SER A 107 6.97 6.42 -3.32
N LEU A 108 7.99 6.72 -2.54
CA LEU A 108 7.90 6.97 -1.11
C LEU A 108 7.84 8.48 -0.85
N ARG A 109 7.10 8.88 0.18
CA ARG A 109 7.02 10.29 0.62
C ARG A 109 8.23 10.69 1.48
N THR A 110 9.43 10.38 1.00
CA THR A 110 10.71 10.67 1.63
C THR A 110 11.74 10.99 0.55
N ASP A 111 12.73 11.76 0.94
CA ASP A 111 13.79 12.29 0.09
C ASP A 111 14.92 11.25 -0.03
N GLU A 112 15.07 10.39 0.98
CA GLU A 112 16.11 9.37 1.05
C GLU A 112 15.60 8.04 1.62
N LEU A 113 16.34 6.96 1.34
CA LEU A 113 16.04 5.64 1.90
C LEU A 113 16.26 5.70 3.42
N PRO A 114 15.29 5.28 4.24
CA PRO A 114 15.47 5.21 5.68
C PRO A 114 16.62 4.27 6.07
N ASP A 115 17.36 4.60 7.14
CA ASP A 115 18.52 3.80 7.58
C ASP A 115 18.20 2.32 7.81
N TRP A 116 17.02 2.03 8.38
CA TRP A 116 16.54 0.67 8.65
C TRP A 116 16.33 -0.16 7.37
N SER A 117 16.29 0.47 6.18
CA SER A 117 16.14 -0.25 4.92
C SER A 117 17.34 -1.15 4.61
N ARG A 118 18.48 -0.96 5.31
CA ARG A 118 19.71 -1.74 5.14
C ARG A 118 19.73 -3.03 5.96
N ASP A 119 18.87 -3.14 6.97
CA ASP A 119 18.87 -4.25 7.94
C ASP A 119 18.16 -5.51 7.42
N GLY A 120 17.62 -5.44 6.20
CA GLY A 120 16.88 -6.53 5.56
C GLY A 120 15.50 -6.77 6.18
N LYS A 121 14.94 -7.96 5.92
CA LYS A 121 13.56 -8.33 6.25
C LYS A 121 12.54 -7.27 5.81
N LEU A 122 12.74 -6.76 4.59
CA LEU A 122 11.91 -5.73 4.01
C LEU A 122 10.65 -6.34 3.41
N GLY A 123 9.58 -5.55 3.38
CA GLY A 123 8.35 -5.91 2.71
C GLY A 123 7.58 -4.70 2.21
N ILE A 124 6.57 -4.98 1.39
CA ILE A 124 5.56 -4.01 0.99
C ILE A 124 4.20 -4.56 1.36
N GLU A 125 3.36 -3.76 2.02
CA GLU A 125 1.97 -4.12 2.34
C GLU A 125 1.03 -3.07 1.74
N LEU A 126 -0.11 -3.50 1.21
CA LEU A 126 -1.18 -2.59 0.80
C LEU A 126 -1.72 -1.78 1.98
N LEU A 127 -2.13 -0.55 1.71
CA LEU A 127 -2.94 0.25 2.61
C LEU A 127 -4.42 0.20 2.18
N PHE A 128 -5.29 0.60 3.11
CA PHE A 128 -6.69 0.82 2.82
C PHE A 128 -6.85 1.87 1.70
N ASP A 129 -7.71 1.60 0.72
CA ASP A 129 -7.92 2.48 -0.42
C ASP A 129 -8.85 3.65 -0.07
N ASN A 130 -8.33 4.56 0.74
CA ASN A 130 -9.05 5.75 1.18
C ASN A 130 -9.32 6.73 0.02
N ASN A 131 -8.40 6.80 -0.94
CA ASN A 131 -8.45 7.76 -2.05
C ASN A 131 -9.65 7.50 -2.96
N SER A 132 -9.98 6.23 -3.24
CA SER A 132 -11.16 5.87 -4.02
C SER A 132 -12.46 6.45 -3.44
N TYR A 133 -12.63 6.39 -2.11
CA TYR A 133 -13.81 6.99 -1.47
C TYR A 133 -13.82 8.52 -1.51
N GLU A 134 -12.66 9.16 -1.38
CA GLU A 134 -12.56 10.62 -1.46
C GLU A 134 -12.95 11.13 -2.84
N GLU A 135 -12.48 10.47 -3.91
CA GLU A 135 -12.85 10.79 -5.28
C GLU A 135 -14.34 10.53 -5.58
N MET A 136 -14.90 9.42 -5.08
CA MET A 136 -16.32 9.12 -5.22
C MET A 136 -17.20 10.18 -4.53
N ILE A 137 -16.86 10.59 -3.30
CA ILE A 137 -17.58 11.65 -2.58
C ILE A 137 -17.45 12.98 -3.32
N TYR A 138 -16.25 13.31 -3.81
CA TYR A 138 -16.02 14.54 -4.56
C TYR A 138 -16.88 14.59 -5.84
N ALA A 139 -16.94 13.48 -6.59
CA ALA A 139 -17.77 13.37 -7.78
C ALA A 139 -19.26 13.56 -7.46
N ILE A 140 -19.77 12.95 -6.38
CA ILE A 140 -21.15 13.10 -5.93
C ILE A 140 -21.46 14.56 -5.59
N LYS A 141 -20.54 15.27 -4.93
CA LYS A 141 -20.73 16.69 -4.54
C LYS A 141 -20.70 17.65 -5.72
N LYS A 142 -20.07 17.25 -6.83
CA LYS A 142 -19.97 18.07 -8.06
C LYS A 142 -21.14 17.87 -9.02
N ALA A 143 -21.90 16.78 -8.86
CA ALA A 143 -23.09 16.45 -9.66
C ALA A 143 -24.31 17.27 -9.24
#